data_AF-A0A3M4U5L6-F1
#
_entry.id   AF-A0A3M4U5L6-F1
#
_cell.length_a   1.000
_cell.length_b   1.000
_cell.length_c   1.000
_cell.angle_alpha   90.00
_cell.angle_beta   90.00
_cell.angle_gamma   90.00
#
_symmetry.space_group_name_H-M   'P 1'
#
loop_
_entity.id
_entity.type
_entity.pdbx_description
1 polymer ?
#
loop_
_entity_poly.entity_id
_entity_poly.type
_entity_poly.pdbx_seq_one_letter_code
_entity_poly.pdbx_strand_id
1 'polypeptide(L)'
;MSRTGARDRARRQLTETIAVLTDSVALLGKSRTLVENVGTPAATQYLADLDAFCARLFPGQVHQHPDNLAVDNFAAAMKTKLAVARGKGLRGWSETRVQDRTLAEMLVGHIPKGNPGNFEDIANFAMMLHQRDAHPQELTFAYNAMLSTSPARRIQSEPSNMARPTTTMAKERPMLFNGPMTHALLAGQKTVTRRLVEKPTIAPHTKLAEGSEAQTADVNLAECPYGQPGDRLWVRETWLPCPDAGHESWSNHTLSYSAWVRTGKKICDVPTALRKPRHCIYRIDVAGDDHGSKWRPNIHMPRWASRILLEITDVRTERLQNITPEQAIAEGVLSCRDHLDPDGIGYSEEELFSILWVSLNGHENWHANPWVWVVEFQQVKP
;
A
#
# COMPACT_ATOMS: atom_id res chain seq x y z
N MET A 1 20.26 17.31 -15.82
CA MET A 1 20.89 16.79 -17.06
C MET A 1 20.31 17.55 -18.25
N SER A 2 21.11 18.20 -19.09
CA SER A 2 20.58 19.04 -20.18
C SER A 2 19.88 18.19 -21.26
N ARG A 3 18.74 18.67 -21.76
CA ARG A 3 17.92 18.02 -22.81
C ARG A 3 18.72 17.69 -24.09
N THR A 4 19.85 18.36 -24.31
CA THR A 4 20.79 18.13 -25.41
C THR A 4 21.53 16.79 -25.31
N GLY A 5 21.96 16.38 -24.11
CA GLY A 5 22.75 15.15 -23.94
C GLY A 5 21.96 13.85 -24.17
N ALA A 6 20.65 13.84 -23.90
CA ALA A 6 19.80 12.67 -24.15
C ALA A 6 19.52 12.49 -25.65
N ARG A 7 19.29 13.60 -26.37
CA ARG A 7 19.03 13.60 -27.81
C ARG A 7 20.25 13.15 -28.63
N ASP A 8 21.45 13.55 -28.22
CA ASP A 8 22.67 13.15 -28.91
C ASP A 8 23.02 11.68 -28.68
N ARG A 9 22.71 11.12 -27.50
CA ARG A 9 22.83 9.68 -27.23
C ARG A 9 21.86 8.85 -28.06
N ALA A 10 20.59 9.26 -28.14
CA ALA A 10 19.58 8.60 -28.96
C ALA A 10 19.96 8.60 -30.46
N ARG A 11 20.54 9.71 -30.95
CA ARG A 11 21.03 9.80 -32.33
C ARG A 11 22.20 8.86 -32.60
N ARG A 12 23.17 8.75 -31.70
CA ARG A 12 24.28 7.79 -31.85
C ARG A 12 23.77 6.34 -31.86
N GLN A 13 22.85 6.01 -30.96
CA GLN A 13 22.28 4.67 -30.88
C GLN A 13 21.49 4.30 -32.13
N LEU A 14 20.71 5.23 -32.69
CA LEU A 14 19.99 5.00 -33.93
C LEU A 14 20.97 4.73 -35.09
N THR A 15 22.06 5.50 -35.18
CA THR A 15 23.10 5.29 -36.21
C THR A 15 23.79 3.93 -36.05
N GLU A 16 24.14 3.54 -34.83
CA GLU A 16 24.75 2.24 -34.53
C GLU A 16 23.80 1.08 -34.87
N THR A 17 22.51 1.22 -34.55
CA THR A 17 21.48 0.21 -34.84
C THR A 17 21.26 0.07 -36.35
N ILE A 18 21.21 1.18 -37.09
CA ILE A 18 21.08 1.18 -38.55
C ILE A 18 22.30 0.50 -39.19
N ALA A 19 23.51 0.73 -38.67
CA ALA A 19 24.72 0.08 -39.18
C ALA A 19 24.66 -1.44 -39.00
N VAL A 20 24.26 -1.95 -37.83
CA VAL A 20 24.12 -3.39 -37.57
C VAL A 20 23.05 -4.03 -38.47
N LEU A 21 21.91 -3.35 -38.65
CA LEU A 21 20.85 -3.84 -39.53
C LEU A 21 21.30 -3.88 -41.00
N THR A 22 22.07 -2.88 -41.44
CA THR A 22 22.62 -2.83 -42.79
C THR A 22 23.61 -3.97 -43.02
N ASP A 23 24.50 -4.23 -42.07
CA ASP A 23 25.43 -5.37 -42.11
C ASP A 23 24.69 -6.71 -42.13
N SER A 24 23.60 -6.83 -41.36
CA SER A 24 22.75 -8.04 -41.34
C SER A 24 22.11 -8.31 -42.70
N VAL A 25 21.56 -7.27 -43.33
CA VAL A 25 20.95 -7.37 -44.66
C VAL A 25 21.99 -7.73 -45.73
N ALA A 26 23.21 -7.19 -45.64
CA ALA A 26 24.30 -7.54 -46.54
C ALA A 26 24.75 -9.01 -46.38
N LEU A 27 24.82 -9.50 -45.14
CA LEU A 27 25.13 -10.91 -44.82
C LEU A 27 24.03 -11.87 -45.31
N LEU A 28 22.76 -11.53 -45.10
CA LEU A 28 21.64 -12.33 -45.59
C LEU A 28 21.55 -12.30 -47.12
N GLY A 29 21.85 -11.17 -47.76
CA GLY A 29 21.92 -11.04 -49.21
C GLY A 29 22.95 -11.99 -49.85
N LYS A 30 24.07 -12.24 -49.17
CA LYS A 30 25.12 -13.20 -49.60
C LYS A 30 24.73 -14.67 -49.37
N SER A 31 23.86 -14.99 -48.41
CA SER A 31 23.40 -16.38 -48.20
C SER A 31 22.70 -16.95 -49.43
N ARG A 32 21.92 -16.12 -50.14
CA ARG A 32 21.08 -16.54 -51.26
C ARG A 32 21.90 -17.11 -52.43
N THR A 33 23.12 -16.64 -52.64
CA THR A 33 24.03 -17.11 -53.71
C THR A 33 24.98 -18.22 -53.26
N LEU A 34 25.16 -18.40 -51.94
CA LEU A 34 26.12 -19.36 -51.36
C LEU A 34 25.50 -20.68 -50.91
N VAL A 35 24.18 -20.71 -50.65
CA VAL A 35 23.42 -21.96 -50.40
C VAL A 35 23.47 -22.91 -51.61
N GLU A 36 23.74 -22.39 -52.81
CA GLU A 36 23.87 -23.20 -54.04
C GLU A 36 25.30 -23.74 -54.27
N ASN A 37 26.32 -23.33 -53.49
CA ASN A 37 27.74 -23.65 -53.71
C ASN A 37 28.48 -24.09 -52.43
N VAL A 38 27.92 -25.09 -51.74
CA VAL A 38 28.45 -25.64 -50.49
C VAL A 38 29.82 -26.30 -50.73
N GLY A 39 30.85 -25.93 -49.95
CA GLY A 39 32.20 -26.50 -50.00
C GLY A 39 33.27 -25.67 -50.70
N THR A 40 32.93 -24.46 -51.16
CA THR A 40 33.90 -23.52 -51.75
C THR A 40 34.58 -22.64 -50.69
N PRO A 41 35.80 -22.12 -50.94
CA PRO A 41 36.47 -21.18 -50.02
C PRO A 41 35.62 -19.94 -49.69
N ALA A 42 34.77 -19.51 -50.64
CA ALA A 42 33.83 -18.42 -50.44
C ALA A 42 32.71 -18.74 -49.44
N ALA A 43 32.22 -19.99 -49.41
CA ALA A 43 31.26 -20.46 -48.42
C ALA A 43 31.90 -20.55 -47.02
N THR A 44 33.16 -20.99 -46.92
CA THR A 44 33.89 -21.00 -45.65
C THR A 44 34.11 -19.60 -45.09
N GLN A 45 34.49 -18.63 -45.94
CA GLN A 45 34.63 -17.23 -45.52
C GLN A 45 33.29 -16.63 -45.09
N TYR A 46 32.21 -16.95 -45.79
CA TYR A 46 30.87 -16.51 -45.40
C TYR A 46 30.44 -17.03 -44.04
N LEU A 47 30.70 -18.31 -43.74
CA LEU A 47 30.44 -18.88 -42.42
C LEU A 47 31.29 -18.23 -41.34
N ALA A 48 32.56 -17.93 -41.62
CA ALA A 48 33.42 -17.19 -40.70
C ALA A 48 32.95 -15.75 -40.46
N ASP A 49 32.47 -15.06 -41.52
CA ASP A 49 31.87 -13.72 -41.41
C ASP A 49 30.56 -13.75 -40.62
N LEU A 50 29.77 -14.82 -40.77
CA LEU A 50 28.51 -15.04 -40.06
C LEU A 50 28.76 -15.37 -38.58
N ASP A 51 29.72 -16.23 -38.27
CA ASP A 51 30.17 -16.51 -36.91
C ASP A 51 30.76 -15.25 -36.26
N ALA A 52 31.58 -14.48 -36.98
CA ALA A 52 32.11 -13.20 -36.51
C ALA A 52 30.99 -12.18 -36.25
N PHE A 53 29.96 -12.14 -37.11
CA PHE A 53 28.78 -11.31 -36.90
C PHE A 53 27.97 -11.76 -35.69
N CYS A 54 27.72 -13.06 -35.52
CA CYS A 54 27.02 -13.63 -34.37
C CYS A 54 27.81 -13.47 -33.05
N ALA A 55 29.15 -13.42 -33.13
CA ALA A 55 30.04 -13.17 -32.00
C ALA A 55 30.23 -11.67 -31.69
N ARG A 56 29.74 -10.76 -32.54
CA ARG A 56 29.72 -9.33 -32.19
C ARG A 56 28.84 -9.18 -30.97
N LEU A 57 29.38 -8.51 -29.95
CA LEU A 57 28.54 -7.86 -28.96
C LEU A 57 27.71 -6.86 -29.74
N PHE A 58 26.44 -7.17 -30.00
CA PHE A 58 25.44 -6.17 -30.36
C PHE A 58 25.65 -4.99 -29.43
N PRO A 59 25.55 -3.74 -29.92
CA PRO A 59 25.67 -2.58 -29.04
C PRO A 59 24.80 -2.92 -27.84
N GLY A 60 25.45 -3.12 -26.69
CA GLY A 60 24.75 -3.58 -25.52
C GLY A 60 23.53 -2.68 -25.37
N GLN A 61 22.44 -3.17 -24.85
CA GLN A 61 21.46 -2.26 -24.27
C GLN A 61 22.20 -1.51 -23.15
N VAL A 62 22.96 -0.48 -23.54
CA VAL A 62 23.85 0.26 -22.68
C VAL A 62 22.88 1.11 -21.89
N HIS A 63 22.65 0.65 -20.66
CA HIS A 63 21.68 1.11 -19.68
C HIS A 63 20.25 0.63 -19.93
N GLN A 64 20.03 -0.68 -20.15
CA GLN A 64 18.74 -1.23 -19.72
C GLN A 64 18.62 -0.93 -18.23
N HIS A 65 17.59 -0.16 -17.85
CA HIS A 65 17.34 0.17 -16.46
C HIS A 65 17.33 -1.12 -15.63
N PRO A 66 17.94 -1.15 -14.42
CA PRO A 66 17.98 -2.35 -13.58
C PRO A 66 16.61 -3.05 -13.43
N ASP A 67 15.52 -2.27 -13.40
CA ASP A 67 14.15 -2.80 -13.35
C ASP A 67 13.79 -3.64 -14.58
N ASN A 68 14.18 -3.21 -15.78
CA ASN A 68 13.89 -3.94 -17.02
C ASN A 68 14.66 -5.28 -17.03
N LEU A 69 15.92 -5.26 -16.59
CA LEU A 69 16.71 -6.47 -16.44
C LEU A 69 16.08 -7.42 -15.40
N ALA A 70 15.55 -6.88 -14.30
CA ALA A 70 14.84 -7.67 -13.30
C ALA A 70 13.55 -8.29 -13.85
N VAL A 71 12.78 -7.55 -14.65
CA VAL A 71 11.59 -8.05 -15.35
C VAL A 71 11.94 -9.17 -16.32
N ASP A 72 12.99 -9.00 -17.13
CA ASP A 72 13.42 -10.01 -18.10
C ASP A 72 13.87 -11.31 -17.40
N ASN A 73 14.64 -11.19 -16.33
CA ASN A 73 15.05 -12.32 -15.50
C ASN A 73 13.85 -13.04 -14.87
N PHE A 74 12.89 -12.28 -14.34
CA PHE A 74 11.67 -12.85 -13.74
C PHE A 74 10.77 -13.52 -14.78
N ALA A 75 10.63 -12.93 -15.96
CA ALA A 75 9.89 -13.51 -17.07
C ALA A 75 10.53 -14.85 -17.52
N ALA A 76 11.86 -14.96 -17.51
CA ALA A 76 12.55 -16.23 -17.79
C ALA A 76 12.24 -17.31 -16.73
N ALA A 77 12.19 -16.95 -15.44
CA ALA A 77 11.81 -17.85 -14.36
C ALA A 77 10.35 -18.34 -14.50
N MET A 78 9.42 -17.42 -14.80
CA MET A 78 8.01 -17.73 -15.08
C MET A 78 7.87 -18.75 -16.23
N LYS A 79 8.55 -18.51 -17.35
CA LYS A 79 8.53 -19.41 -18.53
C LYS A 79 9.06 -20.81 -18.20
N THR A 80 10.14 -20.89 -17.42
CA THR A 80 10.71 -22.17 -16.96
C THR A 80 9.70 -22.95 -16.12
N LYS A 81 9.02 -22.26 -15.20
CA LYS A 81 8.02 -22.88 -14.33
C LYS A 81 6.79 -23.37 -15.10
N LEU A 82 6.30 -22.59 -16.07
CA LEU A 82 5.22 -23.00 -16.97
C LEU A 82 5.63 -24.22 -17.82
N ALA A 83 6.89 -24.34 -18.23
CA ALA A 83 7.39 -25.52 -18.92
C ALA A 83 7.31 -26.78 -18.04
N VAL A 84 7.71 -26.68 -16.77
CA VAL A 84 7.57 -27.78 -15.79
C VAL A 84 6.10 -28.15 -15.56
N ALA A 85 5.21 -27.16 -15.42
CA ALA A 85 3.77 -27.39 -15.26
C ALA A 85 3.16 -28.14 -16.46
N ARG A 86 3.54 -27.76 -17.69
CA ARG A 86 3.15 -28.47 -18.92
C ARG A 86 3.64 -29.92 -18.94
N GLY A 87 4.84 -30.18 -18.41
CA GLY A 87 5.38 -31.54 -18.23
C GLY A 87 4.55 -32.41 -17.29
N LYS A 88 3.89 -31.79 -16.30
CA LYS A 88 2.97 -32.45 -15.35
C LYS A 88 1.53 -32.58 -15.88
N GLY A 89 1.27 -32.20 -17.14
CA GLY A 89 -0.06 -32.25 -17.73
C GLY A 89 -0.99 -31.10 -17.35
N LEU A 90 -0.51 -30.07 -16.66
CA LEU A 90 -1.29 -28.86 -16.35
C LEU A 90 -1.26 -27.93 -17.58
N ARG A 91 -2.41 -27.78 -18.26
CA ARG A 91 -2.58 -27.02 -19.51
C ARG A 91 -3.97 -26.37 -19.55
N GLY A 92 -4.26 -25.59 -20.60
CA GLY A 92 -5.63 -25.18 -20.94
C GLY A 92 -6.16 -23.96 -20.20
N TRP A 93 -5.31 -23.20 -19.50
CA TRP A 93 -5.73 -21.95 -18.84
C TRP A 93 -6.30 -20.90 -19.80
N SER A 94 -5.91 -20.94 -21.09
CA SER A 94 -6.40 -20.05 -22.15
C SER A 94 -7.72 -20.52 -22.78
N GLU A 95 -8.26 -21.66 -22.36
CA GLU A 95 -9.51 -22.19 -22.90
C GLU A 95 -10.72 -21.51 -22.25
N THR A 96 -11.80 -21.37 -23.01
CA THR A 96 -13.04 -20.69 -22.56
C THR A 96 -13.79 -21.44 -21.46
N ARG A 97 -13.52 -22.74 -21.29
CA ARG A 97 -14.09 -23.55 -20.19
C ARG A 97 -13.53 -23.18 -18.82
N VAL A 98 -12.36 -22.55 -18.77
CA VAL A 98 -11.75 -22.07 -17.52
C VAL A 98 -12.34 -20.72 -17.21
N GLN A 99 -12.98 -20.59 -16.04
CA GLN A 99 -13.51 -19.32 -15.57
C GLN A 99 -12.40 -18.46 -14.96
N ASP A 100 -12.45 -17.15 -15.21
CA ASP A 100 -11.49 -16.19 -14.68
C ASP A 100 -11.49 -16.21 -13.13
N ARG A 101 -12.67 -16.38 -12.54
CA ARG A 101 -12.86 -16.61 -11.11
C ARG A 101 -11.98 -17.73 -10.56
N THR A 102 -11.89 -18.87 -11.26
CA THR A 102 -11.09 -20.01 -10.82
C THR A 102 -9.61 -19.67 -10.82
N LEU A 103 -9.12 -18.92 -11.81
CA LEU A 103 -7.73 -18.45 -11.86
C LEU A 103 -7.45 -17.44 -10.74
N ALA A 104 -8.41 -16.56 -10.44
CA ALA A 104 -8.31 -15.61 -9.33
C ALA A 104 -8.27 -16.31 -7.96
N GLU A 105 -9.11 -17.34 -7.75
CA GLU A 105 -9.09 -18.18 -6.55
C GLU A 105 -7.77 -18.94 -6.40
N MET A 106 -7.21 -19.45 -7.50
CA MET A 106 -5.87 -20.07 -7.48
C MET A 106 -4.78 -19.06 -7.13
N LEU A 107 -4.79 -17.86 -7.71
CA LEU A 107 -3.84 -16.80 -7.37
C LEU A 107 -3.87 -16.48 -5.88
N VAL A 108 -5.06 -16.15 -5.37
CA VAL A 108 -5.28 -15.78 -3.96
C VAL A 108 -4.90 -16.93 -3.03
N GLY A 109 -5.24 -18.17 -3.38
CA GLY A 109 -4.88 -19.36 -2.62
C GLY A 109 -3.37 -19.64 -2.55
N HIS A 110 -2.56 -19.07 -3.45
CA HIS A 110 -1.11 -19.17 -3.42
C HIS A 110 -0.43 -18.13 -2.51
N ILE A 111 -1.10 -17.01 -2.20
CA ILE A 111 -0.58 -15.97 -1.31
C ILE A 111 -0.10 -16.51 0.06
N PRO A 112 -0.86 -17.35 0.80
CA PRO A 112 -0.44 -17.80 2.14
C PRO A 112 0.61 -18.92 2.15
N LYS A 113 0.99 -19.51 1.00
CA LYS A 113 1.76 -20.77 0.96
C LYS A 113 3.24 -20.64 1.31
N GLY A 114 3.86 -19.48 1.09
CA GLY A 114 5.25 -19.20 1.54
C GLY A 114 6.38 -20.11 1.02
N ASN A 115 6.13 -20.94 0.01
CA ASN A 115 7.10 -21.94 -0.48
C ASN A 115 8.07 -21.37 -1.54
N PRO A 116 9.24 -21.99 -1.78
CA PRO A 116 10.13 -21.64 -2.89
C PRO A 116 9.41 -21.70 -4.24
N GLY A 117 9.53 -20.63 -5.03
CA GLY A 117 8.85 -20.50 -6.32
C GLY A 117 7.44 -19.88 -6.26
N ASN A 118 6.95 -19.50 -5.07
CA ASN A 118 5.57 -18.99 -4.92
C ASN A 118 5.34 -17.67 -5.69
N PHE A 119 6.38 -16.84 -5.83
CA PHE A 119 6.29 -15.58 -6.58
C PHE A 119 5.97 -15.82 -8.06
N GLU A 120 6.61 -16.82 -8.66
CA GLU A 120 6.39 -17.22 -10.05
C GLU A 120 5.00 -17.84 -10.24
N ASP A 121 4.46 -18.54 -9.22
CA ASP A 121 3.08 -19.05 -9.29
C ASP A 121 2.05 -17.91 -9.28
N ILE A 122 2.19 -16.98 -8.34
CA ILE A 122 1.32 -15.80 -8.24
C ILE A 122 1.41 -14.97 -9.52
N ALA A 123 2.63 -14.73 -10.02
CA ALA A 123 2.84 -13.97 -11.25
C ALA A 123 2.31 -14.70 -12.49
N ASN A 124 2.41 -16.03 -12.56
CA ASN A 124 1.84 -16.79 -13.66
C ASN A 124 0.31 -16.70 -13.67
N PHE A 125 -0.37 -16.83 -12.53
CA PHE A 125 -1.81 -16.65 -12.47
C PHE A 125 -2.23 -15.20 -12.76
N ALA A 126 -1.45 -14.21 -12.29
CA ALA A 126 -1.70 -12.80 -12.59
C ALA A 126 -1.58 -12.52 -14.09
N MET A 127 -0.54 -13.08 -14.73
CA MET A 127 -0.34 -13.00 -16.17
C MET A 127 -1.49 -13.70 -16.92
N MET A 128 -1.95 -14.88 -16.48
CA MET A 128 -3.07 -15.57 -17.11
C MET A 128 -4.37 -14.75 -17.06
N LEU A 129 -4.67 -14.11 -15.92
CA LEU A 129 -5.82 -13.21 -15.78
C LEU A 129 -5.69 -11.99 -16.69
N HIS A 130 -4.50 -11.38 -16.72
CA HIS A 130 -4.23 -10.25 -17.60
C HIS A 130 -4.38 -10.62 -19.09
N GLN A 131 -3.86 -11.77 -19.53
CA GLN A 131 -3.97 -12.20 -20.93
C GLN A 131 -5.39 -12.59 -21.34
N ARG A 132 -6.30 -12.76 -20.38
CA ARG A 132 -7.71 -13.06 -20.60
C ARG A 132 -8.61 -11.82 -20.50
N ASP A 133 -8.03 -10.64 -20.28
CA ASP A 133 -8.76 -9.41 -19.95
C ASP A 133 -9.77 -9.61 -18.81
N ALA A 134 -9.40 -10.44 -17.83
CA ALA A 134 -10.26 -10.74 -16.69
C ALA A 134 -10.54 -9.46 -15.88
N HIS A 135 -11.79 -9.28 -15.47
CA HIS A 135 -12.17 -8.10 -14.69
C HIS A 135 -11.44 -8.12 -13.33
N PRO A 136 -10.78 -7.03 -12.89
CA PRO A 136 -10.05 -6.99 -11.61
C PRO A 136 -10.87 -7.34 -10.36
N GLN A 137 -12.21 -7.33 -10.46
CA GLN A 137 -13.14 -7.68 -9.38
C GLN A 137 -13.09 -9.17 -9.05
N GLU A 138 -12.68 -10.03 -9.99
CA GLU A 138 -12.52 -11.46 -9.74
C GLU A 138 -11.51 -11.74 -8.62
N LEU A 139 -10.46 -10.92 -8.50
CA LEU A 139 -9.49 -11.00 -7.40
C LEU A 139 -10.11 -10.61 -6.06
N THR A 140 -10.95 -9.56 -6.04
CA THR A 140 -11.70 -9.14 -4.86
C THR A 140 -12.69 -10.20 -4.41
N PHE A 141 -13.40 -10.84 -5.35
CA PHE A 141 -14.31 -11.93 -5.04
C PHE A 141 -13.57 -13.16 -4.51
N ALA A 142 -12.46 -13.54 -5.14
CA ALA A 142 -11.60 -14.62 -4.67
C ALA A 142 -11.03 -14.38 -3.26
N TYR A 143 -10.56 -13.16 -2.99
CA TYR A 143 -10.04 -12.76 -1.68
C TYR A 143 -11.11 -12.79 -0.58
N ASN A 144 -12.29 -12.23 -0.85
CA ASN A 144 -13.40 -12.26 0.11
C ASN A 144 -13.94 -13.67 0.33
N ALA A 145 -13.93 -14.54 -0.69
CA ALA A 145 -14.28 -15.94 -0.56
C ALA A 145 -13.27 -16.70 0.33
N MET A 146 -11.97 -16.41 0.20
CA MET A 146 -10.92 -16.95 1.08
C MET A 146 -11.11 -16.51 2.53
N LEU A 147 -11.51 -15.25 2.79
CA LEU A 147 -11.78 -14.77 4.15
C LEU A 147 -13.06 -15.37 4.75
N SER A 148 -14.07 -15.61 3.92
CA SER A 148 -15.37 -16.16 4.33
C SER A 148 -15.33 -17.66 4.66
N THR A 149 -14.26 -18.37 4.28
CA THR A 149 -14.06 -19.79 4.61
C THR A 149 -13.33 -20.02 5.95
N SER A 150 -13.04 -18.95 6.70
CA SER A 150 -12.54 -19.02 8.09
C SER A 150 -13.70 -19.03 9.11
N PRO A 151 -13.78 -20.00 10.04
CA PRO A 151 -14.92 -20.12 10.95
C PRO A 151 -14.72 -19.26 12.23
N ALA A 152 -15.41 -18.12 12.32
CA ALA A 152 -15.86 -17.41 13.55
C ALA A 152 -16.31 -15.99 13.15
N ARG A 153 -17.40 -15.38 13.62
CA ARG A 153 -18.15 -15.49 14.87
C ARG A 153 -19.53 -14.85 14.62
N ARG A 154 -20.62 -15.57 14.90
CA ARG A 154 -22.00 -15.06 14.88
C ARG A 154 -22.32 -14.57 16.29
N ILE A 155 -22.48 -13.27 16.50
CA ILE A 155 -23.00 -12.72 17.75
C ILE A 155 -24.49 -12.41 17.52
N GLN A 156 -25.33 -13.02 18.35
CA GLN A 156 -26.77 -12.83 18.39
C GLN A 156 -27.10 -11.45 18.98
N SER A 157 -28.07 -10.76 18.41
CA SER A 157 -28.67 -9.54 18.94
C SER A 157 -30.10 -9.83 19.42
N GLU A 158 -30.39 -9.54 20.69
CA GLU A 158 -31.77 -9.39 21.19
C GLU A 158 -32.13 -7.90 21.33
N PRO A 159 -33.42 -7.51 21.24
CA PRO A 159 -33.84 -6.11 21.16
C PRO A 159 -34.42 -5.58 22.49
N SER A 160 -34.15 -4.32 22.83
CA SER A 160 -34.90 -3.52 23.82
C SER A 160 -34.20 -2.16 24.00
N ASN A 161 -34.82 -1.02 24.30
CA ASN A 161 -36.16 -0.45 24.15
C ASN A 161 -35.96 1.06 24.51
N MET A 162 -36.87 1.91 24.03
CA MET A 162 -36.94 3.38 24.08
C MET A 162 -36.25 4.18 25.23
N ALA A 163 -35.47 5.17 24.78
CA ALA A 163 -35.26 6.57 25.24
C ALA A 163 -35.65 7.05 26.67
N ARG A 164 -34.68 7.66 27.36
CA ARG A 164 -34.75 8.96 28.08
C ARG A 164 -33.36 9.64 28.11
N PRO A 165 -33.25 10.98 28.12
CA PRO A 165 -31.98 11.69 27.96
C PRO A 165 -31.27 11.81 29.31
N THR A 166 -30.25 11.00 29.51
CA THR A 166 -29.22 11.21 30.53
C THR A 166 -28.01 11.84 29.85
N THR A 167 -27.51 12.93 30.40
CA THR A 167 -26.25 13.58 30.02
C THR A 167 -25.14 12.52 29.86
N THR A 168 -24.89 12.11 28.63
CA THR A 168 -24.01 10.98 28.30
C THR A 168 -22.56 11.39 28.53
N MET A 169 -21.83 10.63 29.36
CA MET A 169 -20.37 10.72 29.40
C MET A 169 -19.81 10.50 27.99
N ALA A 170 -18.94 11.39 27.52
CA ALA A 170 -18.28 11.31 26.23
C ALA A 170 -17.57 9.96 26.05
N LYS A 171 -17.83 9.25 24.95
CA LYS A 171 -17.18 7.96 24.69
C LYS A 171 -15.78 8.20 24.15
N GLU A 172 -14.78 7.49 24.69
CA GLU A 172 -13.40 7.55 24.19
C GLU A 172 -13.07 6.38 23.26
N ARG A 173 -12.60 6.66 22.03
CA ARG A 173 -12.23 5.62 21.04
C ARG A 173 -10.79 5.79 20.53
N PRO A 174 -10.07 4.69 20.23
CA PRO A 174 -8.72 4.78 19.67
C PRO A 174 -8.73 5.22 18.21
N MET A 175 -7.74 6.01 17.82
CA MET A 175 -7.45 6.33 16.42
C MET A 175 -5.94 6.23 16.12
N LEU A 176 -5.61 5.72 14.93
CA LEU A 176 -4.23 5.53 14.48
C LEU A 176 -3.83 6.60 13.47
N PHE A 177 -2.68 7.23 13.67
CA PHE A 177 -2.06 8.15 12.73
C PHE A 177 -0.64 7.68 12.42
N ASN A 178 -0.14 8.01 11.22
CA ASN A 178 1.27 7.78 10.88
C ASN A 178 2.15 8.81 11.62
N GLY A 179 3.48 8.63 11.60
CA GLY A 179 4.42 9.53 12.30
C GLY A 179 4.23 11.01 11.95
N PRO A 180 4.32 11.39 10.66
CA PRO A 180 4.14 12.78 10.23
C PRO A 180 2.79 13.40 10.63
N MET A 181 1.69 12.64 10.54
CA MET A 181 0.35 13.10 10.98
C MET A 181 0.27 13.27 12.50
N THR A 182 0.92 12.41 13.27
CA THR A 182 1.03 12.58 14.73
C THR A 182 1.83 13.85 15.07
N HIS A 183 2.89 14.15 14.32
CA HIS A 183 3.61 15.42 14.47
C HIS A 183 2.69 16.62 14.21
N ALA A 184 1.90 16.55 13.13
CA ALA A 184 0.92 17.58 12.78
C ALA A 184 -0.12 17.81 13.89
N LEU A 185 -0.58 16.73 14.54
CA LEU A 185 -1.49 16.80 15.68
C LEU A 185 -0.85 17.48 16.90
N LEU A 186 0.40 17.14 17.22
CA LEU A 186 1.14 17.76 18.32
C LEU A 186 1.44 19.24 18.07
N ALA A 187 1.68 19.61 16.80
CA ALA A 187 1.88 20.99 16.38
C ALA A 187 0.56 21.78 16.24
N GLY A 188 -0.61 21.14 16.41
CA GLY A 188 -1.93 21.76 16.23
C GLY A 188 -2.26 22.10 14.76
N GLN A 189 -1.53 21.54 13.81
CA GLN A 189 -1.71 21.78 12.37
C GLN A 189 -2.77 20.85 11.76
N LYS A 190 -3.00 19.67 12.36
CA LYS A 190 -4.06 18.74 11.95
C LYS A 190 -5.28 18.86 12.85
N THR A 191 -6.42 19.23 12.28
CA THR A 191 -7.72 19.37 12.96
C THR A 191 -8.83 18.56 12.30
N VAL A 192 -8.56 17.98 11.13
CA VAL A 192 -9.51 17.17 10.38
C VAL A 192 -8.85 15.86 9.97
N THR A 193 -9.62 14.78 9.91
CA THR A 193 -9.20 13.53 9.26
C THR A 193 -10.30 12.92 8.41
N ARG A 194 -9.94 12.46 7.22
CA ARG A 194 -10.80 11.66 6.35
C ARG A 194 -10.55 10.16 6.48
N ARG A 195 -11.63 9.38 6.47
CA ARG A 195 -11.61 7.90 6.51
C ARG A 195 -12.64 7.31 5.55
N LEU A 196 -12.29 6.21 4.89
CA LEU A 196 -13.19 5.53 3.94
C LEU A 196 -14.48 5.06 4.63
N VAL A 197 -15.61 5.24 3.94
CA VAL A 197 -16.90 4.64 4.35
C VAL A 197 -16.94 3.19 3.84
N GLU A 198 -16.75 2.21 4.72
CA GLU A 198 -16.91 0.80 4.35
C GLU A 198 -18.41 0.42 4.32
N LYS A 199 -18.99 0.45 3.11
CA LYS A 199 -20.41 0.21 2.74
C LYS A 199 -21.41 1.20 3.38
N PRO A 200 -22.21 1.94 2.59
CA PRO A 200 -23.38 2.60 3.16
C PRO A 200 -24.35 1.53 3.66
N THR A 201 -24.78 1.62 4.92
CA THR A 201 -25.89 0.84 5.45
C THR A 201 -27.12 1.18 4.62
N ILE A 202 -27.49 0.31 3.66
CA ILE A 202 -28.80 0.41 3.01
C ILE A 202 -29.81 0.06 4.09
N ALA A 203 -30.48 1.07 4.65
CA ALA A 203 -31.66 0.84 5.46
C ALA A 203 -32.69 0.11 4.58
N PRO A 204 -33.31 -0.99 5.04
CA PRO A 204 -34.52 -1.46 4.39
C PRO A 204 -35.56 -0.34 4.52
N HIS A 205 -36.52 -0.27 3.59
CA HIS A 205 -37.64 0.69 3.57
C HIS A 205 -37.32 2.18 3.29
N THR A 206 -37.01 2.48 2.02
CA THR A 206 -37.57 3.69 1.39
C THR A 206 -38.03 3.36 -0.03
N LYS A 207 -39.32 3.55 -0.30
CA LYS A 207 -39.94 3.30 -1.60
C LYS A 207 -39.35 4.26 -2.63
N LEU A 208 -38.93 3.72 -3.78
CA LEU A 208 -38.62 4.48 -4.98
C LEU A 208 -39.87 5.26 -5.40
N ALA A 209 -39.82 6.58 -5.31
CA ALA A 209 -40.67 7.46 -6.10
C ALA A 209 -39.78 8.05 -7.21
N GLU A 210 -40.13 7.74 -8.45
CA GLU A 210 -39.46 8.26 -9.65
C GLU A 210 -39.59 9.78 -9.71
N GLY A 211 -38.48 10.46 -10.02
CA GLY A 211 -38.47 11.86 -10.44
C GLY A 211 -38.37 12.89 -9.32
N SER A 212 -37.18 13.06 -8.76
CA SER A 212 -36.72 14.32 -8.17
C SER A 212 -35.19 14.30 -8.05
N GLU A 213 -34.57 15.42 -8.34
CA GLU A 213 -33.13 15.65 -8.34
C GLU A 213 -32.45 15.09 -7.08
N ALA A 214 -31.29 14.45 -7.27
CA ALA A 214 -30.57 13.68 -6.26
C ALA A 214 -30.13 14.54 -5.06
N GLN A 215 -31.03 14.72 -4.10
CA GLN A 215 -30.71 15.11 -2.74
C GLN A 215 -30.17 13.87 -2.01
N THR A 216 -28.94 14.01 -1.50
CA THR A 216 -28.34 13.26 -0.39
C THR A 216 -28.77 11.79 -0.28
N ALA A 217 -27.96 10.88 -0.81
CA ALA A 217 -27.96 9.51 -0.30
C ALA A 217 -27.60 9.60 1.19
N ASP A 218 -28.63 9.53 2.05
CA ASP A 218 -28.55 9.58 3.51
C ASP A 218 -27.59 8.51 4.03
N VAL A 219 -26.30 8.85 4.13
CA VAL A 219 -25.40 8.14 5.04
C VAL A 219 -25.83 8.60 6.42
N ASN A 220 -26.43 7.69 7.20
CA ASN A 220 -26.90 8.03 8.53
C ASN A 220 -25.71 8.48 9.40
N LEU A 221 -25.60 9.80 9.61
CA LEU A 221 -24.56 10.43 10.42
C LEU A 221 -24.46 9.79 11.81
N ALA A 222 -25.59 9.28 12.35
CA ALA A 222 -25.67 8.63 13.65
C ALA A 222 -24.84 7.34 13.78
N GLU A 223 -24.38 6.75 12.67
CA GLU A 223 -23.61 5.48 12.65
C GLU A 223 -22.10 5.68 12.45
N CYS A 224 -21.57 6.91 12.53
CA CYS A 224 -20.13 7.12 12.38
C CYS A 224 -19.33 6.24 13.38
N PRO A 225 -18.43 5.35 12.91
CA PRO A 225 -17.72 4.41 13.77
C PRO A 225 -16.73 5.10 14.72
N TYR A 226 -16.33 6.34 14.39
CA TYR A 226 -15.39 7.13 15.17
C TYR A 226 -16.06 7.89 16.32
N GLY A 227 -17.36 8.12 16.25
CA GLY A 227 -18.13 8.83 17.27
C GLY A 227 -18.93 9.99 16.71
N GLN A 228 -19.56 10.73 17.62
CA GLN A 228 -20.34 11.92 17.34
C GLN A 228 -19.69 13.16 17.94
N PRO A 229 -20.08 14.38 17.53
CA PRO A 229 -19.67 15.60 18.21
C PRO A 229 -19.85 15.50 19.74
N GLY A 230 -18.79 15.83 20.48
CA GLY A 230 -18.68 15.68 21.94
C GLY A 230 -18.08 14.34 22.41
N ASP A 231 -17.96 13.32 21.55
CA ASP A 231 -17.14 12.14 21.84
C ASP A 231 -15.64 12.48 21.74
N ARG A 232 -14.79 11.58 22.25
CA ARG A 232 -13.34 11.78 22.27
C ARG A 232 -12.59 10.68 21.53
N LEU A 233 -11.51 11.07 20.87
CA LEU A 233 -10.56 10.19 20.20
C LEU A 233 -9.22 10.27 20.91
N TRP A 234 -8.60 9.13 21.17
CA TRP A 234 -7.23 9.08 21.71
C TRP A 234 -6.29 8.45 20.68
N VAL A 235 -5.11 9.06 20.53
CA VAL A 235 -4.18 8.69 19.46
C VAL A 235 -3.26 7.57 19.90
N ARG A 236 -3.05 6.60 19.00
CA ARG A 236 -2.10 5.52 19.17
C ARG A 236 -0.80 5.81 18.42
N GLU A 237 0.29 5.89 19.18
CA GLU A 237 1.66 6.14 18.73
C GLU A 237 2.53 4.89 18.92
N THR A 238 3.62 4.79 18.16
CA THR A 238 4.68 3.80 18.43
C THR A 238 5.45 4.26 19.66
N TRP A 239 5.54 3.41 20.69
CA TRP A 239 5.90 3.85 22.04
C TRP A 239 6.70 2.80 22.83
N LEU A 240 7.28 3.24 23.95
CA LEU A 240 7.91 2.41 24.97
C LEU A 240 7.57 2.97 26.35
N PRO A 241 7.15 2.15 27.33
CA PRO A 241 7.12 2.62 28.71
C PRO A 241 8.56 2.92 29.11
N CYS A 242 8.85 4.08 29.69
CA CYS A 242 10.14 4.45 30.28
C CYS A 242 9.91 5.07 31.66
N PRO A 243 10.16 4.32 32.74
CA PRO A 243 10.15 4.90 34.08
C PRO A 243 11.32 5.87 34.23
N ASP A 244 11.14 6.85 35.09
CA ASP A 244 12.22 7.77 35.47
C ASP A 244 13.34 6.94 36.13
N ALA A 245 14.60 7.27 35.85
CA ALA A 245 15.75 6.54 36.37
C ALA A 245 15.69 6.50 37.91
N GLY A 246 15.60 5.30 38.49
CA GLY A 246 15.53 5.10 39.94
C GLY A 246 14.11 5.14 40.55
N HIS A 247 13.05 5.14 39.74
CA HIS A 247 11.68 5.11 40.28
C HIS A 247 11.42 3.84 41.12
N GLU A 248 11.02 4.02 42.38
CA GLU A 248 10.84 2.95 43.38
C GLU A 248 9.88 1.84 42.92
N SER A 249 8.85 2.19 42.14
CA SER A 249 7.95 1.16 41.59
C SER A 249 8.63 0.17 40.64
N TRP A 250 9.80 0.47 40.09
CA TRP A 250 10.58 -0.46 39.27
C TRP A 250 11.66 -1.22 40.06
N SER A 251 12.04 -0.76 41.26
CA SER A 251 13.07 -1.43 42.08
C SER A 251 12.62 -2.80 42.61
N ASN A 252 11.31 -3.06 42.66
CA ASN A 252 10.75 -4.36 43.01
C ASN A 252 10.70 -5.38 41.86
N HIS A 253 11.12 -5.03 40.65
CA HIS A 253 11.20 -5.98 39.54
C HIS A 253 12.50 -6.78 39.56
N THR A 254 12.41 -8.08 39.24
CA THR A 254 13.56 -8.99 39.10
C THR A 254 14.54 -8.56 37.99
N LEU A 255 14.13 -7.67 37.09
CA LEU A 255 14.92 -7.17 35.97
C LEU A 255 14.95 -5.64 36.00
N SER A 256 16.13 -5.06 35.72
CA SER A 256 16.24 -3.63 35.44
C SER A 256 15.37 -3.25 34.24
N TYR A 257 14.93 -2.01 34.20
CA TYR A 257 14.08 -1.50 33.13
C TYR A 257 14.68 -1.73 31.73
N SER A 258 15.98 -1.46 31.56
CA SER A 258 16.71 -1.67 30.31
C SER A 258 16.72 -3.15 29.88
N ALA A 259 16.84 -4.08 30.83
CA ALA A 259 16.72 -5.51 30.55
C ALA A 259 15.29 -5.90 30.17
N TRP A 260 14.29 -5.39 30.88
CA TRP A 260 12.88 -5.68 30.60
C TRP A 260 12.47 -5.24 29.19
N VAL A 261 12.84 -4.03 28.77
CA VAL A 261 12.56 -3.50 27.42
C VAL A 261 13.15 -4.40 26.34
N ARG A 262 14.40 -4.84 26.50
CA ARG A 262 15.06 -5.75 25.54
C ARG A 262 14.43 -7.14 25.51
N THR A 263 13.88 -7.62 26.62
CA THR A 263 13.26 -8.94 26.70
C THR A 263 11.86 -9.01 26.07
N GLY A 264 11.18 -7.87 25.84
CA GLY A 264 9.86 -7.86 25.20
C GLY A 264 8.72 -8.45 26.05
N LYS A 265 8.82 -8.36 27.38
CA LYS A 265 7.83 -8.83 28.37
C LYS A 265 6.44 -8.19 28.19
N LYS A 266 5.40 -8.66 28.89
CA LYS A 266 4.01 -8.25 28.63
C LYS A 266 3.69 -6.87 29.21
N ILE A 267 2.86 -6.08 28.53
CA ILE A 267 2.45 -4.72 28.99
C ILE A 267 1.80 -4.73 30.37
N CYS A 268 1.11 -5.83 30.73
CA CYS A 268 0.52 -6.00 32.06
C CYS A 268 1.54 -5.94 33.20
N ASP A 269 2.81 -6.22 32.91
CA ASP A 269 3.89 -6.24 33.90
C ASP A 269 4.33 -4.82 34.30
N VAL A 270 3.87 -3.78 33.59
CA VAL A 270 4.16 -2.38 33.95
C VAL A 270 3.39 -2.00 35.23
N PRO A 271 4.07 -1.56 36.31
CA PRO A 271 3.44 -1.14 37.55
C PRO A 271 2.41 -0.04 37.34
N THR A 272 1.29 -0.10 38.07
CA THR A 272 0.19 0.87 37.95
C THR A 272 0.64 2.31 38.17
N ALA A 273 1.58 2.55 39.08
CA ALA A 273 2.14 3.89 39.34
C ALA A 273 2.78 4.52 38.10
N LEU A 274 3.32 3.69 37.21
CA LEU A 274 4.03 4.09 36.00
C LEU A 274 3.16 4.11 34.74
N ARG A 275 1.87 3.76 34.86
CA ARG A 275 0.91 3.77 33.75
C ARG A 275 0.42 5.18 33.44
N LYS A 276 1.33 6.06 33.03
CA LYS A 276 1.05 7.45 32.69
C LYS A 276 1.83 7.87 31.44
N PRO A 277 1.30 8.79 30.61
CA PRO A 277 1.98 9.20 29.39
C PRO A 277 3.36 9.82 29.62
N ARG A 278 3.59 10.45 30.79
CA ARG A 278 4.88 11.01 31.20
C ARG A 278 5.99 9.97 31.43
N HIS A 279 5.62 8.72 31.65
CA HIS A 279 6.56 7.60 31.76
C HIS A 279 6.59 6.78 30.48
N CYS A 280 6.38 7.43 29.34
CA CYS A 280 6.46 6.81 28.03
C CYS A 280 7.38 7.64 27.14
N ILE A 281 8.17 6.95 26.33
CA ILE A 281 8.93 7.52 25.22
C ILE A 281 8.19 7.16 23.94
N TYR A 282 8.05 8.13 23.04
CA TYR A 282 7.38 7.95 21.76
C TYR A 282 8.42 7.97 20.65
N ARG A 283 8.26 7.11 19.64
CA ARG A 283 9.24 6.96 18.54
C ARG A 283 9.51 8.27 17.81
N ILE A 284 8.50 9.15 17.77
CA ILE A 284 8.57 10.43 17.08
C ILE A 284 9.41 11.48 17.81
N ASP A 285 9.57 11.36 19.13
CA ASP A 285 10.34 12.32 19.93
C ASP A 285 11.84 11.97 19.95
N VAL A 286 12.21 10.75 19.50
CA VAL A 286 13.57 10.24 19.56
C VAL A 286 14.23 10.38 18.19
N ALA A 287 15.30 11.16 18.12
CA ALA A 287 16.16 11.28 16.95
C ALA A 287 17.09 10.05 16.85
N GLY A 288 17.13 9.43 15.67
CA GLY A 288 17.99 8.28 15.37
C GLY A 288 17.37 6.90 15.67
N ASP A 289 18.02 5.85 15.17
CA ASP A 289 17.67 4.47 15.48
C ASP A 289 18.39 4.06 16.76
N ASP A 290 17.65 4.07 17.87
CA ASP A 290 18.14 3.54 19.14
C ASP A 290 18.24 2.00 19.02
N HIS A 291 19.36 1.51 18.46
CA HIS A 291 19.63 0.13 18.03
C HIS A 291 19.56 -0.94 19.14
N GLY A 292 19.10 -0.60 20.35
CA GLY A 292 18.89 -1.53 21.47
C GLY A 292 17.45 -1.64 21.98
N SER A 293 16.54 -0.76 21.57
CA SER A 293 15.20 -0.64 22.16
C SER A 293 14.13 -1.33 21.30
N LYS A 294 13.41 -2.32 21.86
CA LYS A 294 12.32 -3.03 21.16
C LYS A 294 11.02 -2.22 21.17
N TRP A 295 10.88 -1.28 20.24
CA TRP A 295 9.69 -0.44 20.07
C TRP A 295 8.39 -1.24 20.04
N ARG A 296 7.34 -0.74 20.73
CA ARG A 296 6.02 -1.35 20.65
C ARG A 296 5.20 -0.70 19.54
N PRO A 297 4.62 -1.50 18.63
CA PRO A 297 3.71 -1.01 17.60
C PRO A 297 2.51 -0.25 18.19
N ASN A 298 2.07 0.79 17.48
CA ASN A 298 0.92 1.61 17.85
C ASN A 298 -0.38 0.81 18.08
N ILE A 299 -0.60 -0.29 17.34
CA ILE A 299 -1.78 -1.16 17.48
C ILE A 299 -1.94 -1.77 18.89
N HIS A 300 -0.85 -1.89 19.64
CA HIS A 300 -0.83 -2.47 21.00
C HIS A 300 -0.83 -1.41 22.10
N MET A 301 -0.92 -0.13 21.74
CA MET A 301 -0.88 0.95 22.70
C MET A 301 -2.17 1.01 23.55
N PRO A 302 -2.07 0.97 24.89
CA PRO A 302 -3.20 1.11 25.79
C PRO A 302 -3.56 2.58 26.05
N ARG A 303 -4.80 2.84 26.50
CA ARG A 303 -5.30 4.21 26.73
C ARG A 303 -4.44 5.03 27.70
N TRP A 304 -3.92 4.42 28.77
CA TRP A 304 -3.12 5.10 29.79
C TRP A 304 -1.78 5.64 29.25
N ALA A 305 -1.28 5.08 28.15
CA ALA A 305 -0.05 5.52 27.52
C ALA A 305 -0.29 6.68 26.53
N SER A 306 -1.55 6.93 26.12
CA SER A 306 -1.85 7.98 25.14
C SER A 306 -1.72 9.36 25.74
N ARG A 307 -0.84 10.18 25.16
CA ARG A 307 -0.68 11.60 25.52
C ARG A 307 -1.61 12.54 24.75
N ILE A 308 -2.14 12.12 23.61
CA ILE A 308 -3.02 12.95 22.77
C ILE A 308 -4.48 12.52 22.99
N LEU A 309 -5.31 13.50 23.30
CA LEU A 309 -6.76 13.36 23.38
C LEU A 309 -7.39 14.46 22.50
N LEU A 310 -8.32 14.05 21.66
CA LEU A 310 -9.01 14.89 20.69
C LEU A 310 -10.50 14.82 20.99
N GLU A 311 -11.19 15.95 20.99
CA GLU A 311 -12.64 16.03 21.10
C GLU A 311 -13.21 16.25 19.71
N ILE A 312 -14.17 15.41 19.32
CA ILE A 312 -14.84 15.51 18.02
C ILE A 312 -15.75 16.73 18.04
N THR A 313 -15.56 17.64 17.09
CA THR A 313 -16.35 18.88 16.97
C THR A 313 -17.43 18.76 15.91
N ASP A 314 -17.14 18.05 14.81
CA ASP A 314 -18.07 17.83 13.71
C ASP A 314 -17.77 16.50 13.02
N VAL A 315 -18.82 15.88 12.45
CA VAL A 315 -18.71 14.67 11.63
C VAL A 315 -19.63 14.82 10.45
N ARG A 316 -19.09 14.63 9.24
CA ARG A 316 -19.88 14.66 8.01
C ARG A 316 -19.37 13.66 6.99
N THR A 317 -20.10 13.50 5.90
CA THR A 317 -19.72 12.68 4.75
C THR A 317 -19.53 13.53 3.51
N GLU A 318 -18.39 13.39 2.85
CA GLU A 318 -18.05 14.11 1.62
C GLU A 318 -17.49 13.13 0.58
N ARG A 319 -17.47 13.57 -0.69
CA ARG A 319 -16.67 12.91 -1.73
C ARG A 319 -15.19 13.19 -1.47
N LEU A 320 -14.33 12.17 -1.61
CA LEU A 320 -12.90 12.27 -1.34
C LEU A 320 -12.22 13.45 -2.06
N GLN A 321 -12.51 13.63 -3.36
CA GLN A 321 -11.90 14.69 -4.18
C GLN A 321 -12.56 16.06 -3.98
N ASN A 322 -13.68 16.14 -3.25
CA ASN A 322 -14.32 17.40 -2.91
C ASN A 322 -13.66 18.01 -1.67
N ILE A 323 -12.36 18.31 -1.79
CA ILE A 323 -11.52 18.87 -0.75
C ILE A 323 -11.08 20.27 -1.15
N THR A 324 -11.14 21.21 -0.20
CA THR A 324 -10.59 22.57 -0.38
C THR A 324 -9.13 22.63 0.09
N PRO A 325 -8.32 23.59 -0.39
CA PRO A 325 -6.94 23.72 0.07
C PRO A 325 -6.83 23.95 1.59
N GLU A 326 -7.78 24.66 2.20
CA GLU A 326 -7.83 24.85 3.66
C GLU A 326 -8.07 23.53 4.39
N GLN A 327 -8.96 22.68 3.85
CA GLN A 327 -9.20 21.35 4.40
C GLN A 327 -8.01 20.42 4.22
N ALA A 328 -7.25 20.56 3.13
CA ALA A 328 -6.00 19.83 2.93
C ALA A 328 -4.94 20.26 3.95
N ILE A 329 -4.82 21.57 4.24
CA ILE A 329 -3.96 22.09 5.31
C ILE A 329 -4.40 21.53 6.66
N ALA A 330 -5.70 21.54 6.96
CA ALA A 330 -6.28 21.01 8.19
C ALA A 330 -6.14 19.47 8.32
N GLU A 331 -5.89 18.75 7.23
CA GLU A 331 -5.47 17.35 7.25
C GLU A 331 -4.00 17.17 7.66
N GLY A 332 -3.22 18.26 7.75
CA GLY A 332 -1.83 18.25 8.15
C GLY A 332 -0.84 17.95 7.01
N VAL A 333 -1.23 18.15 5.74
CA VAL A 333 -0.36 17.84 4.57
C VAL A 333 0.97 18.60 4.60
N LEU A 334 0.97 19.81 5.16
CA LEU A 334 2.18 20.64 5.26
C LEU A 334 3.26 19.99 6.13
N SER A 335 2.88 19.28 7.20
CA SER A 335 3.84 18.54 8.04
C SER A 335 4.45 17.33 7.33
N CYS A 336 3.90 16.93 6.19
CA CYS A 336 4.39 15.85 5.36
C CYS A 336 5.03 16.35 4.05
N ARG A 337 5.10 17.67 3.81
CA ARG A 337 5.52 18.23 2.53
C ARG A 337 6.88 17.68 2.08
N ASP A 338 7.87 17.67 2.97
CA ASP A 338 9.22 17.18 2.65
C ASP A 338 9.25 15.69 2.27
N HIS A 339 8.27 14.90 2.73
CA HIS A 339 8.14 13.48 2.39
C HIS A 339 7.32 13.24 1.11
N LEU A 340 6.34 14.11 0.85
CA LEU A 340 5.43 13.99 -0.29
C LEU A 340 5.99 14.66 -1.55
N ASP A 341 6.81 15.69 -1.38
CA ASP A 341 7.47 16.46 -2.42
C ASP A 341 8.98 16.57 -2.13
N PRO A 342 9.73 15.45 -2.15
CA PRO A 342 11.15 15.45 -1.86
C PRO A 342 11.97 16.22 -2.90
N ASP A 343 11.44 16.35 -4.12
CA ASP A 343 12.07 17.05 -5.24
C ASP A 343 11.78 18.57 -5.22
N GLY A 344 10.90 19.04 -4.33
CA GLY A 344 10.56 20.46 -4.17
C GLY A 344 9.90 21.05 -5.41
N ILE A 345 9.07 20.27 -6.09
CA ILE A 345 8.36 20.66 -7.32
C ILE A 345 7.35 21.78 -7.05
N GLY A 346 6.84 21.88 -5.81
CA GLY A 346 5.94 22.94 -5.38
C GLY A 346 4.48 22.61 -5.64
N TYR A 347 4.05 21.39 -5.31
CA TYR A 347 2.67 20.95 -5.43
C TYR A 347 1.70 21.79 -4.57
N SER A 348 0.48 21.97 -5.06
CA SER A 348 -0.60 22.59 -4.28
C SER A 348 -0.98 21.72 -3.07
N GLU A 349 -1.69 22.30 -2.11
CA GLU A 349 -2.12 21.59 -0.90
C GLU A 349 -3.04 20.39 -1.23
N GLU A 350 -3.90 20.51 -2.24
CA GLU A 350 -4.77 19.43 -2.71
C GLU A 350 -3.99 18.33 -3.43
N GLU A 351 -2.97 18.69 -4.21
CA GLU A 351 -2.07 17.73 -4.84
C GLU A 351 -1.28 16.96 -3.78
N LEU A 352 -0.74 17.66 -2.77
CA LEU A 352 -0.08 17.02 -1.61
C LEU A 352 -1.04 16.08 -0.87
N PHE A 353 -2.30 16.48 -0.69
CA PHE A 353 -3.32 15.61 -0.11
C PHE A 353 -3.56 14.36 -0.96
N SER A 354 -3.59 14.49 -2.29
CA SER A 354 -3.77 13.35 -3.19
C SER A 354 -2.62 12.35 -3.06
N ILE A 355 -1.36 12.83 -3.02
CA ILE A 355 -0.17 11.99 -2.85
C ILE A 355 -0.20 11.30 -1.49
N LEU A 356 -0.56 12.04 -0.43
CA LEU A 356 -0.71 11.49 0.92
C LEU A 356 -1.77 10.39 0.95
N TRP A 357 -2.94 10.65 0.38
CA TRP A 357 -4.04 9.69 0.34
C TRP A 357 -3.65 8.41 -0.41
N VAL A 358 -3.04 8.56 -1.58
CA VAL A 358 -2.54 7.45 -2.40
C VAL A 358 -1.49 6.64 -1.64
N SER A 359 -0.59 7.29 -0.91
CA SER A 359 0.43 6.58 -0.12
C SER A 359 -0.17 5.69 0.99
N LEU A 360 -1.35 6.06 1.50
CA LEU A 360 -2.02 5.36 2.60
C LEU A 360 -3.04 4.32 2.11
N ASN A 361 -3.78 4.64 1.05
CA ASN A 361 -4.95 3.89 0.61
C ASN A 361 -4.82 3.34 -0.82
N GLY A 362 -3.74 3.65 -1.53
CA GLY A 362 -3.50 3.24 -2.91
C GLY A 362 -4.17 4.13 -3.96
N HIS A 363 -3.68 4.02 -5.21
CA HIS A 363 -4.14 4.84 -6.35
C HIS A 363 -5.60 4.60 -6.72
N GLU A 364 -6.08 3.35 -6.66
CA GLU A 364 -7.44 2.99 -7.07
C GLU A 364 -8.51 3.75 -6.26
N ASN A 365 -8.27 3.93 -4.97
CA ASN A 365 -9.19 4.66 -4.08
C ASN A 365 -9.25 6.16 -4.38
N TRP A 366 -8.18 6.76 -4.91
CA TRP A 366 -8.22 8.17 -5.31
C TRP A 366 -9.11 8.36 -6.54
N HIS A 367 -8.92 7.55 -7.59
CA HIS A 367 -9.69 7.64 -8.83
C HIS A 367 -11.17 7.27 -8.66
N ALA A 368 -11.48 6.32 -7.77
CA ALA A 368 -12.87 5.94 -7.48
C ALA A 368 -13.68 7.07 -6.83
N ASN A 369 -13.02 8.10 -6.29
CA ASN A 369 -13.64 9.22 -5.56
C ASN A 369 -14.74 8.75 -4.56
N PRO A 370 -14.41 7.86 -3.62
CA PRO A 370 -15.38 7.27 -2.71
C PRO A 370 -15.93 8.31 -1.73
N TRP A 371 -17.01 7.93 -1.05
CA TRP A 371 -17.48 8.66 0.12
C TRP A 371 -16.52 8.42 1.30
N VAL A 372 -16.22 9.51 2.01
CA VAL A 372 -15.36 9.50 3.19
C VAL A 372 -16.07 10.16 4.37
N TRP A 373 -15.86 9.61 5.56
CA TRP A 373 -16.14 10.28 6.81
C TRP A 373 -15.10 11.39 7.00
N VAL A 374 -15.56 12.61 7.15
CA VAL A 374 -14.76 13.77 7.55
C VAL A 374 -15.03 13.99 9.02
N VAL A 375 -14.00 13.80 9.85
CA VAL A 375 -14.09 13.97 11.30
C VAL A 375 -13.24 15.16 11.68
N GLU A 376 -13.89 16.20 12.18
CA GLU A 376 -13.22 17.38 12.74
C GLU A 376 -13.06 17.23 14.25
N PHE A 377 -11.94 17.70 14.75
CA PHE A 377 -11.62 17.60 16.16
C PHE A 377 -10.70 18.71 16.64
N GLN A 378 -10.74 18.95 17.94
CA GLN A 378 -9.84 19.85 18.66
C GLN A 378 -9.04 19.08 19.70
N GLN A 379 -7.78 19.47 19.90
CA GLN A 379 -6.96 18.86 20.94
C GLN A 379 -7.42 19.33 22.32
N VAL A 380 -7.72 18.38 23.19
CA VAL A 380 -8.05 18.64 24.59
C VAL A 380 -6.74 18.85 25.34
N LYS A 381 -6.52 20.06 25.86
CA LYS A 381 -5.39 20.32 26.75
C LYS A 381 -5.63 19.54 28.05
N PRO A 382 -4.64 18.76 28.54
CA PRO A 382 -4.77 17.97 29.75
C PRO A 382 -4.92 18.80 31.02
#